data_AF-W8ETR1-F1
#
_entry.id   AF-W8ETR1-F1
#
_cell.length_a   1.000
_cell.length_b   1.000
_cell.length_c   1.000
_cell.angle_alpha   90.00
_cell.angle_beta   90.00
_cell.angle_gamma   90.00
#
_symmetry.space_group_name_H-M   'P 1'
#
loop_
_entity.id
_entity.type
_entity.pdbx_description
1 polymer ?
#
loop_
_entity_poly.entity_id
_entity_poly.type
_entity_poly.pdbx_seq_one_letter_code
_entity_poly.pdbx_strand_id
1 'polypeptide(L)'
;MKLRFLCIPVLSLLAACNSQPTDTGTTTAPPPVPGPDLRALADSNVVQLLTEYGRQYPAREVLLQTRHGNLRIRLYDDTPLHTANFLLLSRKGYFDQTVFNRVVKDFAIQGGTSDKLALRLSRYRLPPEIRAEHFHKRGAVGMARYDDEQNPGRLSSSHDFYIVQGQKLTEYGAQSSTGRTLTPAQLRTYTTIGGVPSLDGQYTVFGEVVEGLDVIDKIAAEPVGNDKWPIQDVGIKVKVLK
;
A
#
# COMPACT_ATOMS: atom_id res chain seq x y z
N MET A 1 -5.33 99.85 1.90
CA MET A 1 -3.87 99.85 2.13
C MET A 1 -3.39 98.40 2.00
N LYS A 2 -2.46 98.13 1.08
CA LYS A 2 -1.96 96.78 0.75
C LYS A 2 -1.15 96.22 1.92
N LEU A 3 -1.36 94.95 2.27
CA LEU A 3 -0.27 94.12 2.81
C LEU A 3 -0.53 92.65 2.44
N ARG A 4 0.34 92.14 1.56
CA ARG A 4 0.43 90.73 1.20
C ARG A 4 1.23 90.03 2.29
N PHE A 5 0.70 88.96 2.87
CA PHE A 5 1.50 87.97 3.58
C PHE A 5 1.32 86.59 2.94
N LEU A 6 2.47 86.02 2.64
CA LEU A 6 2.73 84.73 2.03
C LEU A 6 2.53 83.65 3.12
N CYS A 7 1.61 82.70 2.90
CA CYS A 7 1.50 81.50 3.74
C CYS A 7 1.72 80.26 2.88
N ILE A 8 2.78 79.53 3.23
CA ILE A 8 3.30 78.29 2.63
C ILE A 8 2.34 77.13 2.97
N PRO A 9 2.08 76.19 2.04
CA PRO A 9 1.16 75.08 2.31
C PRO A 9 1.90 73.97 3.07
N VAL A 10 1.37 73.58 4.24
CA VAL A 10 1.78 72.35 4.92
C VAL A 10 0.79 71.26 4.57
N LEU A 11 1.21 70.39 3.65
CA LEU A 11 0.50 69.19 3.22
C LEU A 11 0.51 68.17 4.36
N SER A 12 -0.62 68.00 5.05
CA SER A 12 -0.78 67.01 6.12
C SER A 12 -1.13 65.66 5.50
N LEU A 13 -0.14 64.77 5.32
CA LEU A 13 -0.38 63.35 5.05
C LEU A 13 -0.93 62.68 6.32
N LEU A 14 -2.22 62.35 6.33
CA LEU A 14 -2.80 61.39 7.27
C LEU A 14 -2.39 59.98 6.83
N ALA A 15 -1.32 59.47 7.43
CA ALA A 15 -0.98 58.05 7.38
C ALA A 15 -1.97 57.28 8.27
N ALA A 16 -3.03 56.74 7.67
CA ALA A 16 -3.86 55.74 8.33
C ALA A 16 -3.09 54.41 8.34
N CYS A 17 -2.56 54.04 9.50
CA CYS A 17 -1.98 52.72 9.74
C CYS A 17 -3.06 51.64 9.59
N ASN A 18 -3.03 50.93 8.46
CA ASN A 18 -3.82 49.72 8.26
C ASN A 18 -3.03 48.55 8.86
N SER A 19 -3.21 48.26 10.14
CA SER A 19 -2.60 47.09 10.79
C SER A 19 -3.33 45.84 10.32
N GLN A 20 -2.80 45.16 9.31
CA GLN A 20 -3.18 43.78 9.05
C GLN A 20 -2.79 42.93 10.27
N PRO A 21 -3.67 42.06 10.78
CA PRO A 21 -3.26 41.07 11.78
C PRO A 21 -2.21 40.18 11.11
N THR A 22 -1.02 40.14 11.71
CA THR A 22 0.02 39.17 11.37
C THR A 22 -0.52 37.80 11.70
N ASP A 23 -1.00 37.11 10.68
CA ASP A 23 -1.34 35.70 10.73
C ASP A 23 -0.02 34.93 10.87
N THR A 24 0.46 34.79 12.11
CA THR A 24 1.52 33.86 12.45
C THR A 24 0.95 32.46 12.29
N GLY A 25 0.91 32.00 11.03
CA GLY A 25 0.66 30.63 10.66
C GLY A 25 1.69 29.75 11.35
N THR A 26 1.33 29.30 12.55
CA THR A 26 1.98 28.17 13.18
C THR A 26 1.62 27.00 12.29
N THR A 27 2.52 26.62 11.38
CA THR A 27 2.44 25.34 10.67
C THR A 27 2.59 24.27 11.73
N THR A 28 1.48 23.90 12.39
CA THR A 28 1.41 22.74 13.25
C THR A 28 1.81 21.57 12.36
N ALA A 29 2.96 20.96 12.65
CA ALA A 29 3.36 19.73 12.00
C ALA A 29 2.15 18.78 12.05
N PRO A 30 1.82 18.08 10.94
CA PRO A 30 0.75 17.10 10.95
C PRO A 30 0.90 16.19 12.17
N PRO A 31 -0.21 15.86 12.87
CA PRO A 31 -0.12 15.00 14.04
C PRO A 31 0.69 13.75 13.70
N PRO A 32 1.62 13.33 14.56
CA PRO A 32 2.47 12.19 14.27
C PRO A 32 1.58 10.97 14.03
N VAL A 33 1.84 10.28 12.93
CA VAL A 33 1.13 9.07 12.57
C VAL A 33 1.26 8.07 13.73
N PRO A 34 0.15 7.51 14.26
CA PRO A 34 0.17 6.63 15.41
C PRO A 34 0.97 5.34 15.17
N GLY A 35 1.32 4.65 16.26
CA GLY A 35 2.01 3.36 16.23
C GLY A 35 3.54 3.43 16.27
N PRO A 36 4.21 2.26 16.29
CA PRO A 36 5.65 2.14 16.50
C PRO A 36 6.47 2.89 15.44
N ASP A 37 7.69 3.28 15.81
CA ASP A 37 8.69 3.76 14.85
C ASP A 37 9.10 2.61 13.92
N LEU A 38 9.07 2.84 12.62
CA LEU A 38 9.49 1.89 11.59
C LEU A 38 10.95 1.42 11.76
N ARG A 39 11.78 2.24 12.41
CA ARG A 39 13.18 1.91 12.71
C ARG A 39 13.34 0.99 13.92
N ALA A 40 12.32 0.88 14.76
CA ALA A 40 12.34 0.03 15.95
C ALA A 40 11.82 -1.39 15.70
N LEU A 41 11.22 -1.63 14.53
CA LEU A 41 10.68 -2.95 14.16
C LEU A 41 11.81 -3.94 13.87
N ALA A 42 11.71 -5.13 14.47
CA ALA A 42 12.65 -6.23 14.31
C ALA A 42 11.90 -7.57 14.44
N ASP A 43 12.48 -8.65 13.91
CA ASP A 43 11.90 -10.00 14.02
C ASP A 43 11.56 -10.38 15.48
N SER A 44 12.31 -9.88 16.47
CA SER A 44 12.11 -10.17 17.90
C SER A 44 10.94 -9.45 18.55
N ASN A 45 10.43 -8.35 17.98
CA ASN A 45 9.39 -7.53 18.61
C ASN A 45 8.17 -7.28 17.70
N VAL A 46 8.28 -7.58 16.40
CA VAL A 46 7.25 -7.22 15.41
C VAL A 46 5.89 -7.82 15.74
N VAL A 47 5.84 -9.07 16.21
CA VAL A 47 4.58 -9.74 16.57
C VAL A 47 3.86 -8.99 17.69
N GLN A 48 4.58 -8.64 18.76
CA GLN A 48 4.01 -7.92 19.90
C GLN A 48 3.56 -6.51 19.48
N LEU A 49 4.43 -5.76 18.80
CA LEU A 49 4.16 -4.37 18.42
C LEU A 49 3.01 -4.25 17.41
N LEU A 50 2.94 -5.14 16.42
CA LEU A 50 1.86 -5.14 15.44
C LEU A 50 0.53 -5.63 16.02
N THR A 51 0.57 -6.62 16.93
CA THR A 51 -0.65 -7.06 17.63
C THR A 51 -1.27 -5.92 18.42
N GLU A 52 -0.46 -5.16 19.16
CA GLU A 52 -0.93 -4.01 19.93
C GLU A 52 -1.42 -2.89 19.00
N TYR A 53 -0.64 -2.56 17.97
CA TYR A 53 -1.02 -1.54 16.99
C TYR A 53 -2.34 -1.87 16.27
N GLY A 54 -2.53 -3.12 15.84
CA GLY A 54 -3.74 -3.57 15.17
C GLY A 54 -5.00 -3.46 16.04
N ARG A 55 -4.86 -3.70 17.36
CA ARG A 55 -5.95 -3.50 18.33
C ARG A 55 -6.30 -2.04 18.53
N GLN A 56 -5.30 -1.17 18.63
CA GLN A 56 -5.51 0.26 18.88
C GLN A 56 -6.01 1.02 17.65
N TYR A 57 -5.56 0.63 16.46
CA TYR A 57 -5.82 1.35 15.20
C TYR A 57 -6.36 0.42 14.10
N PRO A 58 -7.47 -0.28 14.33
CA PRO A 58 -8.05 -1.16 13.34
C PRO A 58 -8.51 -0.39 12.10
N ALA A 59 -8.47 -1.05 10.96
CA ALA A 59 -9.16 -0.66 9.73
C ALA A 59 -9.30 -1.91 8.87
N ARG A 60 -10.30 -1.92 7.99
CA ARG A 60 -10.62 -3.10 7.18
C ARG A 60 -10.52 -2.84 5.70
N GLU A 61 -10.28 -1.61 5.30
CA GLU A 61 -10.19 -1.23 3.91
C GLU A 61 -9.14 -0.16 3.67
N VAL A 62 -8.55 -0.21 2.49
CA VAL A 62 -7.64 0.80 1.97
C VAL A 62 -8.00 1.13 0.53
N LEU A 63 -7.73 2.36 0.13
CA LEU A 63 -7.78 2.79 -1.27
C LEU A 63 -6.34 2.92 -1.77
N LEU A 64 -5.93 2.04 -2.69
CA LEU A 64 -4.66 2.11 -3.39
C LEU A 64 -4.87 2.87 -4.69
N GLN A 65 -4.18 3.99 -4.86
CA GLN A 65 -4.34 4.90 -6.00
C GLN A 65 -3.11 4.84 -6.91
N THR A 66 -3.35 4.84 -8.21
CA THR A 66 -2.33 4.83 -9.26
C THR A 66 -2.74 5.74 -10.41
N ARG A 67 -1.84 5.96 -11.39
CA ARG A 67 -2.19 6.62 -12.65
C ARG A 67 -3.21 5.85 -13.51
N HIS A 68 -3.45 4.57 -13.22
CA HIS A 68 -4.39 3.70 -13.94
C HIS A 68 -5.77 3.62 -13.31
N GLY A 69 -5.95 4.23 -12.15
CA GLY A 69 -7.18 4.20 -11.36
C GLY A 69 -6.94 3.76 -9.92
N ASN A 70 -8.05 3.55 -9.21
CA ASN A 70 -8.05 3.18 -7.81
C ASN A 70 -8.44 1.71 -7.64
N LEU A 71 -7.80 1.06 -6.66
CA LEU A 71 -8.11 -0.27 -6.17
C LEU A 71 -8.63 -0.13 -4.74
N ARG A 72 -9.90 -0.47 -4.49
CA ARG A 72 -10.42 -0.60 -3.12
C ARG A 72 -10.09 -2.00 -2.64
N ILE A 73 -9.32 -2.12 -1.58
CA ILE A 73 -8.85 -3.40 -1.04
C ILE A 73 -9.47 -3.61 0.33
N ARG A 74 -10.14 -4.74 0.51
CA ARG A 74 -10.58 -5.25 1.81
C ARG A 74 -9.47 -6.08 2.44
N LEU A 75 -9.18 -5.85 3.71
CA LEU A 75 -8.22 -6.58 4.52
C LEU A 75 -8.95 -7.61 5.41
N TYR A 76 -8.33 -8.76 5.66
CA TYR A 76 -8.93 -9.86 6.42
C TYR A 76 -8.58 -9.78 7.92
N ASP A 77 -9.56 -10.11 8.77
CA ASP A 77 -9.41 -10.04 10.23
C ASP A 77 -8.54 -11.17 10.79
N ASP A 78 -8.54 -12.32 10.12
CA ASP A 78 -7.85 -13.53 10.55
C ASP A 78 -6.43 -13.66 9.96
N THR A 79 -5.92 -12.55 9.43
CA THR A 79 -4.49 -12.30 9.14
C THR A 79 -4.02 -11.01 9.85
N PRO A 80 -4.20 -10.93 11.19
CA PRO A 80 -4.07 -9.68 11.92
C PRO A 80 -2.67 -9.05 11.84
N LEU A 81 -1.60 -9.84 11.77
CA LEU A 81 -0.23 -9.30 11.69
C LEU A 81 0.00 -8.64 10.33
N HIS A 82 -0.42 -9.28 9.23
CA HIS A 82 -0.27 -8.70 7.89
C HIS A 82 -1.15 -7.48 7.69
N THR A 83 -2.40 -7.54 8.15
CA THR A 83 -3.33 -6.40 8.15
C THR A 83 -2.76 -5.23 8.96
N ALA A 84 -2.31 -5.46 10.21
CA ALA A 84 -1.73 -4.41 11.04
C ALA A 84 -0.46 -3.82 10.42
N ASN A 85 0.43 -4.66 9.87
CA ASN A 85 1.63 -4.23 9.19
C ASN A 85 1.31 -3.33 7.99
N PHE A 86 0.41 -3.78 7.12
CA PHE A 86 0.04 -3.03 5.92
C PHE A 86 -0.58 -1.67 6.29
N LEU A 87 -1.44 -1.64 7.31
CA LEU A 87 -2.01 -0.40 7.83
C LEU A 87 -0.95 0.52 8.45
N LEU A 88 0.02 -0.01 9.19
CA LEU A 88 1.12 0.77 9.75
C LEU A 88 1.92 1.46 8.66
N LEU A 89 2.40 0.69 7.68
CA LEU A 89 3.20 1.21 6.57
C LEU A 89 2.41 2.19 5.70
N SER A 90 1.12 1.93 5.47
CA SER A 90 0.22 2.85 4.76
C SER A 90 0.08 4.18 5.50
N ARG A 91 -0.26 4.15 6.80
CA ARG A 91 -0.44 5.40 7.56
C ARG A 91 0.88 6.17 7.72
N LYS A 92 2.02 5.47 7.81
CA LYS A 92 3.35 6.09 7.89
C LYS A 92 3.84 6.66 6.54
N GLY A 93 3.08 6.48 5.46
CA GLY A 93 3.41 6.98 4.12
C GLY A 93 4.56 6.20 3.45
N TYR A 94 4.83 4.97 3.89
CA TYR A 94 5.88 4.13 3.30
C TYR A 94 5.50 3.74 1.86
N PHE A 95 4.29 3.21 1.65
CA PHE A 95 3.84 2.81 0.32
C PHE A 95 3.63 3.98 -0.65
N ASP A 96 3.47 5.20 -0.15
CA ASP A 96 3.38 6.41 -0.99
C ASP A 96 4.70 6.73 -1.71
N GLN A 97 5.79 6.08 -1.33
CA GLN A 97 7.11 6.18 -1.93
C GLN A 97 7.48 4.95 -2.77
N THR A 98 6.56 3.99 -2.92
CA THR A 98 6.81 2.75 -3.64
C THR A 98 6.13 2.74 -5.01
N VAL A 99 6.54 1.78 -5.83
CA VAL A 99 5.95 1.54 -7.16
C VAL A 99 5.53 0.07 -7.27
N PHE A 100 4.78 -0.26 -8.31
CA PHE A 100 4.74 -1.65 -8.79
C PHE A 100 6.06 -1.96 -9.49
N ASN A 101 6.96 -2.62 -8.76
CA ASN A 101 8.33 -2.88 -9.19
C ASN A 101 8.52 -4.25 -9.88
N ARG A 102 7.45 -5.05 -10.03
CA ARG A 102 7.48 -6.29 -10.82
C ARG A 102 6.09 -6.63 -11.36
N VAL A 103 5.97 -6.79 -12.67
CA VAL A 103 4.71 -7.09 -13.35
C VAL A 103 4.88 -8.34 -14.22
N VAL A 104 4.10 -9.37 -13.92
CA VAL A 104 4.06 -10.61 -14.72
C VAL A 104 2.65 -10.83 -15.19
N LYS A 105 2.45 -10.64 -16.49
CA LYS A 105 1.16 -10.84 -17.16
C LYS A 105 0.61 -12.24 -16.90
N ASP A 106 -0.69 -12.30 -16.63
CA ASP A 106 -1.48 -13.50 -16.31
C ASP A 106 -1.08 -14.19 -15.00
N PHE A 107 -0.29 -13.50 -14.17
CA PHE A 107 0.16 -13.95 -12.84
C PHE A 107 -0.18 -12.90 -11.77
N ALA A 108 0.64 -11.85 -11.62
CA ALA A 108 0.48 -10.86 -10.56
C ALA A 108 1.22 -9.55 -10.86
N ILE A 109 0.73 -8.47 -10.24
CA ILE A 109 1.44 -7.20 -10.12
C ILE A 109 1.98 -7.08 -8.69
N GLN A 110 3.27 -6.84 -8.54
CA GLN A 110 3.97 -6.79 -7.26
C GLN A 110 4.51 -5.38 -7.03
N GLY A 111 4.34 -4.89 -5.81
CA GLY A 111 4.77 -3.57 -5.37
C GLY A 111 5.28 -3.58 -3.93
N GLY A 112 5.60 -2.40 -3.43
CA GLY A 112 6.08 -2.23 -2.06
C GLY A 112 7.57 -1.88 -1.93
N THR A 113 8.26 -1.66 -3.05
CA THR A 113 9.66 -1.20 -3.08
C THR A 113 9.83 -0.11 -4.16
N SER A 114 10.86 0.74 -4.02
CA SER A 114 11.33 1.70 -5.03
C SER A 114 12.80 2.06 -4.78
N ASP A 115 13.51 2.51 -5.81
CA ASP A 115 14.86 3.06 -5.69
C ASP A 115 14.88 4.47 -5.04
N LYS A 116 13.71 5.07 -4.80
CA LYS A 116 13.55 6.47 -4.32
C LYS A 116 12.98 6.57 -2.90
N LEU A 117 13.20 5.56 -2.06
CA LEU A 117 12.72 5.55 -0.68
C LEU A 117 13.46 6.57 0.20
N ALA A 118 12.71 7.48 0.83
CA ALA A 118 13.23 8.40 1.85
C ALA A 118 12.96 7.90 3.28
N LEU A 119 11.83 7.22 3.51
CA LEU A 119 11.54 6.59 4.78
C LEU A 119 12.42 5.36 5.00
N ARG A 120 13.11 5.34 6.15
CA ARG A 120 13.92 4.19 6.58
C ARG A 120 13.04 3.21 7.35
N LEU A 121 12.95 1.99 6.83
CA LEU A 121 12.31 0.84 7.46
C LEU A 121 13.40 -0.13 7.93
N SER A 122 13.35 -0.57 9.19
CA SER A 122 14.25 -1.64 9.65
C SER A 122 13.90 -2.96 8.98
N ARG A 123 14.87 -3.85 8.82
CA ARG A 123 14.62 -5.18 8.27
C ARG A 123 13.91 -6.02 9.34
N TYR A 124 12.68 -6.43 9.03
CA TYR A 124 11.95 -7.46 9.75
C TYR A 124 11.07 -8.25 8.78
N ARG A 125 10.59 -9.41 9.24
CA ARG A 125 9.70 -10.31 8.52
C ARG A 125 8.50 -10.66 9.38
N LEU A 126 7.42 -11.08 8.73
CA LEU A 126 6.18 -11.48 9.39
C LEU A 126 6.08 -13.02 9.45
N PRO A 127 5.71 -13.62 10.59
CA PRO A 127 5.30 -15.02 10.63
C PRO A 127 4.13 -15.27 9.66
N PRO A 128 4.10 -16.41 8.93
CA PRO A 128 3.05 -16.68 7.96
C PRO A 128 1.68 -16.84 8.64
N GLU A 129 0.64 -16.25 8.05
CA GLU A 129 -0.77 -16.36 8.47
C GLU A 129 -1.58 -17.06 7.37
N ILE A 130 -1.12 -18.24 6.93
CA ILE A 130 -1.69 -18.96 5.80
C ILE A 130 -3.04 -19.59 6.20
N ARG A 131 -4.10 -19.25 5.47
CA ARG A 131 -5.47 -19.74 5.68
C ARG A 131 -5.96 -20.49 4.44
N ALA A 132 -6.67 -21.59 4.60
CA ALA A 132 -7.15 -22.37 3.45
C ALA A 132 -8.28 -21.64 2.70
N GLU A 133 -9.00 -20.79 3.43
CA GLU A 133 -10.11 -19.95 2.98
C GLU A 133 -9.61 -18.79 2.10
N HIS A 134 -8.37 -18.34 2.30
CA HIS A 134 -7.75 -17.24 1.57
C HIS A 134 -6.75 -17.77 0.55
N PHE A 135 -7.26 -18.04 -0.64
CA PHE A 135 -6.49 -18.58 -1.75
C PHE A 135 -6.32 -17.55 -2.87
N HIS A 136 -5.42 -17.83 -3.82
CA HIS A 136 -4.91 -16.86 -4.79
C HIS A 136 -5.83 -16.71 -6.01
N LYS A 137 -7.11 -16.46 -5.76
CA LYS A 137 -8.06 -16.04 -6.79
C LYS A 137 -7.68 -14.66 -7.36
N ARG A 138 -8.20 -14.33 -8.53
CA ARG A 138 -8.07 -12.99 -9.11
C ARG A 138 -8.47 -11.90 -8.11
N GLY A 139 -7.63 -10.89 -7.95
CA GLY A 139 -7.81 -9.79 -7.00
C GLY A 139 -7.30 -10.07 -5.58
N ALA A 140 -6.88 -11.30 -5.26
CA ALA A 140 -6.27 -11.59 -3.95
C ALA A 140 -5.00 -10.76 -3.74
N VAL A 141 -4.82 -10.26 -2.52
CA VAL A 141 -3.64 -9.50 -2.10
C VAL A 141 -2.82 -10.36 -1.14
N GLY A 142 -1.61 -10.72 -1.58
CA GLY A 142 -0.70 -11.57 -0.83
C GLY A 142 0.61 -10.88 -0.52
N MET A 143 1.30 -11.37 0.51
CA MET A 143 2.63 -10.90 0.88
C MET A 143 3.70 -11.80 0.24
N ALA A 144 4.69 -11.20 -0.40
CA ALA A 144 5.82 -11.93 -0.96
C ALA A 144 6.73 -12.47 0.15
N ARG A 145 7.56 -13.45 -0.18
CA ARG A 145 8.61 -13.97 0.68
C ARG A 145 9.78 -14.46 -0.16
N TYR A 146 10.94 -14.57 0.47
CA TYR A 146 12.15 -15.09 -0.16
C TYR A 146 12.22 -16.63 -0.07
N ASP A 147 13.21 -17.20 -0.75
CA ASP A 147 13.41 -18.63 -1.00
C ASP A 147 13.38 -19.52 0.27
N ASP A 148 12.78 -20.71 0.16
CA ASP A 148 12.58 -21.66 1.27
C ASP A 148 13.88 -22.16 1.89
N GLU A 149 14.98 -22.30 1.13
CA GLU A 149 16.27 -22.79 1.65
C GLU A 149 16.84 -21.83 2.71
N GLN A 150 16.65 -20.53 2.50
CA GLN A 150 17.10 -19.48 3.41
C GLN A 150 15.98 -18.98 4.34
N ASN A 151 14.75 -19.45 4.13
CA ASN A 151 13.55 -19.05 4.85
C ASN A 151 12.62 -20.25 5.11
N PRO A 152 13.08 -21.30 5.84
CA PRO A 152 12.27 -22.51 6.07
C PRO A 152 11.01 -22.22 6.89
N GLY A 153 11.00 -21.13 7.68
CA GLY A 153 9.83 -20.64 8.40
C GLY A 153 8.79 -19.92 7.54
N ARG A 154 9.04 -19.78 6.22
CA ARG A 154 8.18 -19.09 5.25
C ARG A 154 7.75 -17.71 5.72
N LEU A 155 8.66 -17.00 6.37
CA LEU A 155 8.40 -15.66 6.87
C LEU A 155 8.17 -14.71 5.68
N SER A 156 7.14 -13.88 5.78
CA SER A 156 6.78 -12.93 4.73
C SER A 156 7.67 -11.69 4.77
N SER A 157 7.87 -11.06 3.61
CA SER A 157 8.41 -9.70 3.52
C SER A 157 7.56 -8.76 4.37
N SER A 158 8.17 -7.69 4.87
CA SER A 158 7.46 -6.64 5.59
C SER A 158 6.77 -5.66 4.67
N HIS A 159 7.18 -5.55 3.40
CA HIS A 159 6.69 -4.50 2.51
C HIS A 159 6.38 -4.98 1.08
N ASP A 160 6.98 -6.07 0.60
CA ASP A 160 6.73 -6.55 -0.76
C ASP A 160 5.41 -7.33 -0.83
N PHE A 161 4.37 -6.71 -1.39
CA PHE A 161 3.06 -7.34 -1.59
C PHE A 161 2.78 -7.51 -3.08
N TYR A 162 1.81 -8.36 -3.41
CA TYR A 162 1.32 -8.51 -4.78
C TYR A 162 -0.19 -8.59 -4.82
N ILE A 163 -0.74 -8.24 -5.98
CA ILE A 163 -2.16 -8.38 -6.32
C ILE A 163 -2.25 -9.37 -7.47
N VAL A 164 -3.05 -10.41 -7.28
CA VAL A 164 -3.23 -11.48 -8.27
C VAL A 164 -4.01 -10.95 -9.46
N GLN A 165 -3.39 -11.00 -10.64
CA GLN A 165 -4.10 -10.87 -11.90
C GLN A 165 -4.70 -12.23 -12.28
N GLY A 166 -3.83 -13.25 -12.32
CA GLY A 166 -4.14 -14.62 -12.70
C GLY A 166 -4.78 -14.76 -14.09
N GLN A 167 -5.14 -15.98 -14.41
CA GLN A 167 -5.94 -16.32 -15.58
C GLN A 167 -6.97 -17.41 -15.22
N LYS A 168 -7.99 -17.54 -16.06
CA LYS A 168 -8.93 -18.67 -15.96
C LYS A 168 -8.21 -19.95 -16.36
N LEU A 169 -8.46 -21.02 -15.63
CA LEU A 169 -7.83 -22.32 -15.84
C LEU A 169 -8.90 -23.36 -16.20
N THR A 170 -8.49 -24.45 -16.82
CA THR A 170 -9.30 -25.67 -16.83
C THR A 170 -9.28 -26.29 -15.44
N GLU A 171 -10.24 -27.16 -15.11
CA GLU A 171 -10.22 -27.87 -13.83
C GLU A 171 -8.91 -28.66 -13.64
N TYR A 172 -8.48 -29.37 -14.70
CA TYR A 172 -7.20 -30.07 -14.70
C TYR A 172 -6.01 -29.12 -14.48
N GLY A 173 -5.96 -27.99 -15.20
CA GLY A 173 -4.89 -27.01 -15.05
C GLY A 173 -4.84 -26.37 -13.66
N ALA A 174 -6.00 -26.08 -13.08
CA ALA A 174 -6.09 -25.59 -11.71
C ALA A 174 -5.57 -26.62 -10.72
N GLN A 175 -6.06 -27.87 -10.79
CA GLN A 175 -5.69 -28.93 -9.87
C GLN A 175 -4.22 -29.37 -10.00
N SER A 176 -3.66 -29.40 -11.22
CA SER A 176 -2.26 -29.80 -11.45
C SER A 176 -1.26 -28.71 -11.11
N SER A 177 -1.68 -27.44 -11.06
CA SER A 177 -0.81 -26.31 -10.70
C SER A 177 -0.53 -26.19 -9.20
N THR A 178 -1.22 -26.95 -8.36
CA THR A 178 -1.05 -26.93 -6.91
C THR A 178 -0.70 -28.31 -6.37
N GLY A 179 0.12 -28.36 -5.32
CA GLY A 179 0.45 -29.60 -4.59
C GLY A 179 -0.66 -30.09 -3.64
N ARG A 180 -1.87 -29.53 -3.74
CA ARG A 180 -2.98 -29.77 -2.80
C ARG A 180 -4.26 -30.09 -3.55
N THR A 181 -5.14 -30.89 -2.95
CA THR A 181 -6.50 -31.09 -3.48
C THR A 181 -7.32 -29.81 -3.31
N LEU A 182 -7.85 -29.28 -4.41
CA LEU A 182 -8.71 -28.10 -4.39
C LEU A 182 -10.14 -28.48 -3.99
N THR A 183 -10.78 -27.63 -3.21
CA THR A 183 -12.22 -27.76 -2.94
C THR A 183 -13.03 -27.49 -4.21
N PRO A 184 -14.29 -27.98 -4.30
CA PRO A 184 -15.17 -27.64 -5.42
C PRO A 184 -15.37 -26.13 -5.59
N ALA A 185 -15.35 -25.36 -4.49
CA ALA A 185 -15.46 -23.91 -4.54
C ALA A 185 -14.21 -23.25 -5.14
N GLN A 186 -13.01 -23.70 -4.76
CA GLN A 186 -11.75 -23.22 -5.33
C GLN A 186 -11.65 -23.56 -6.82
N LEU A 187 -11.96 -24.81 -7.21
CA LEU A 187 -11.98 -25.22 -8.61
C LEU A 187 -12.90 -24.31 -9.44
N ARG A 188 -14.16 -24.13 -8.99
CA ARG A 188 -15.10 -23.21 -9.66
C ARG A 188 -14.56 -21.79 -9.74
N THR A 189 -13.89 -21.30 -8.71
CA THR A 189 -13.31 -19.95 -8.71
C THR A 189 -12.23 -19.82 -9.79
N TYR A 190 -11.30 -20.78 -9.85
CA TYR A 190 -10.22 -20.76 -10.83
C TYR A 190 -10.69 -20.94 -12.27
N THR A 191 -11.79 -21.66 -12.51
CA THR A 191 -12.34 -21.81 -13.85
C THR A 191 -13.22 -20.63 -14.29
N THR A 192 -13.80 -19.86 -13.35
CA THR A 192 -14.74 -18.78 -13.67
C THR A 192 -14.13 -17.38 -13.65
N ILE A 193 -13.37 -17.04 -12.60
CA ILE A 193 -12.76 -15.71 -12.41
C ILE A 193 -11.24 -15.74 -12.54
N GLY A 194 -10.63 -16.91 -12.40
CA GLY A 194 -9.19 -17.11 -12.52
C GLY A 194 -8.40 -16.88 -11.23
N GLY A 195 -7.09 -17.04 -11.33
CA GLY A 195 -6.17 -16.92 -10.20
C GLY A 195 -4.84 -17.62 -10.45
N VAL A 196 -4.14 -17.96 -9.36
CA VAL A 196 -2.80 -18.57 -9.38
C VAL A 196 -2.71 -19.67 -8.30
N PRO A 197 -3.27 -20.87 -8.53
CA PRO A 197 -3.36 -21.92 -7.52
C PRO A 197 -2.00 -22.45 -7.03
N SER A 198 -0.93 -22.25 -7.81
CA SER A 198 0.44 -22.63 -7.43
C SER A 198 0.97 -21.90 -6.20
N LEU A 199 0.35 -20.78 -5.81
CA LEU A 199 0.69 -20.03 -4.61
C LEU A 199 -0.09 -20.50 -3.38
N ASP A 200 -1.13 -21.31 -3.55
CA ASP A 200 -2.02 -21.72 -2.45
C ASP A 200 -1.29 -22.52 -1.38
N GLY A 201 -1.48 -22.11 -0.12
CA GLY A 201 -0.82 -22.74 1.02
C GLY A 201 0.67 -22.40 1.15
N GLN A 202 1.21 -21.55 0.27
CA GLN A 202 2.63 -21.16 0.29
C GLN A 202 2.84 -19.72 0.76
N TYR A 203 1.85 -18.84 0.58
CA TYR A 203 1.93 -17.42 0.90
C TYR A 203 0.70 -16.96 1.70
N THR A 204 0.89 -15.95 2.54
CA THR A 204 -0.22 -15.31 3.25
C THR A 204 -1.00 -14.43 2.27
N VAL A 205 -2.28 -14.73 2.09
CA VAL A 205 -3.26 -13.82 1.47
C VAL A 205 -3.97 -13.07 2.60
N PHE A 206 -3.80 -11.76 2.66
CA PHE A 206 -4.27 -10.92 3.77
C PHE A 206 -5.38 -9.93 3.36
N GLY A 207 -5.76 -9.93 2.09
CA GLY A 207 -6.86 -9.11 1.60
C GLY A 207 -7.26 -9.45 0.17
N GLU A 208 -8.17 -8.66 -0.38
CA GLU A 208 -8.61 -8.75 -1.77
C GLU A 208 -9.09 -7.40 -2.29
N VAL A 209 -8.94 -7.20 -3.59
CA VAL A 209 -9.54 -6.09 -4.33
C VAL A 209 -11.04 -6.32 -4.45
N VAL A 210 -11.82 -5.37 -3.94
CA VAL A 210 -13.29 -5.37 -4.01
C VAL A 210 -13.84 -4.40 -5.05
N GLU A 211 -13.06 -3.40 -5.47
CA GLU A 211 -13.37 -2.51 -6.59
C GLU A 211 -12.10 -2.17 -7.38
N GLY A 212 -12.25 -1.97 -8.70
CA GLY A 212 -11.14 -1.63 -9.59
C GLY A 212 -10.36 -2.83 -10.14
N LEU A 213 -10.98 -4.02 -10.24
CA LEU A 213 -10.31 -5.22 -10.79
C LEU A 213 -9.75 -5.02 -12.21
N ASP A 214 -10.30 -4.09 -13.00
CA ASP A 214 -9.79 -3.72 -14.33
C ASP A 214 -8.48 -2.92 -14.26
N VAL A 215 -8.23 -2.22 -13.16
CA VAL A 215 -6.98 -1.49 -12.92
C VAL A 215 -5.79 -2.45 -12.83
N ILE A 216 -6.01 -3.68 -12.33
CA ILE A 216 -4.99 -4.74 -12.31
C ILE A 216 -4.52 -5.03 -13.74
N ASP A 217 -5.43 -5.16 -14.69
CA ASP A 217 -5.08 -5.48 -16.08
C ASP A 217 -4.39 -4.30 -16.77
N LYS A 218 -4.79 -3.05 -16.47
CA LYS A 218 -4.13 -1.86 -16.99
C LYS A 218 -2.68 -1.78 -16.55
N ILE A 219 -2.40 -2.07 -15.27
CA ILE A 219 -1.03 -2.13 -14.75
C ILE A 219 -0.28 -3.31 -15.37
N ALA A 220 -0.92 -4.47 -15.49
CA ALA A 220 -0.31 -5.65 -16.07
C ALA A 220 0.00 -5.55 -17.57
N ALA A 221 -0.63 -4.59 -18.27
CA ALA A 221 -0.39 -4.30 -19.68
C ALA A 221 0.78 -3.31 -19.91
N GLU A 222 1.37 -2.76 -18.85
CA GLU A 222 2.52 -1.86 -18.97
C GLU A 222 3.71 -2.57 -19.62
N PRO A 223 4.42 -1.90 -20.55
CA PRO A 223 5.72 -2.37 -21.00
C PRO A 223 6.68 -2.52 -19.83
N VAL A 224 7.36 -3.67 -19.76
CA VAL A 224 8.32 -3.98 -18.69
C VAL A 224 9.73 -4.23 -19.25
N GLY A 225 10.73 -3.94 -18.43
CA GLY A 225 12.12 -4.35 -18.67
C GLY A 225 12.33 -5.86 -18.50
N ASN A 226 13.58 -6.28 -18.66
CA ASN A 226 13.98 -7.70 -18.52
C ASN A 226 13.77 -8.22 -17.09
N ASP A 227 13.91 -7.34 -16.11
CA ASP A 227 13.64 -7.56 -14.67
C ASP A 227 12.15 -7.58 -14.32
N LYS A 228 11.27 -7.35 -15.31
CA LYS A 228 9.81 -7.22 -15.17
C LYS A 228 9.38 -5.95 -14.44
N TRP A 229 10.27 -4.98 -14.25
CA TRP A 229 9.91 -3.66 -13.75
C TRP A 229 9.27 -2.82 -14.88
N PRO A 230 8.14 -2.13 -14.67
CA PRO A 230 7.55 -1.24 -15.67
C PRO A 230 8.53 -0.17 -16.18
N ILE A 231 8.64 0.00 -17.50
CA ILE A 231 9.53 1.02 -18.10
C ILE A 231 9.16 2.42 -17.59
N GLN A 232 7.85 2.66 -17.41
CA GLN A 232 7.34 3.83 -16.71
C GLN A 232 6.77 3.41 -15.35
N ASP A 233 7.43 3.84 -14.28
CA ASP A 233 7.01 3.61 -12.90
C ASP A 233 5.50 3.82 -12.71
N VAL A 234 4.85 2.84 -12.08
CA VAL A 234 3.47 2.96 -11.61
C VAL A 234 3.52 3.20 -10.10
N GLY A 235 3.52 4.48 -9.72
CA GLY A 235 3.54 4.90 -8.32
C GLY A 235 2.30 4.48 -7.55
N ILE A 236 2.49 4.21 -6.26
CA ILE A 236 1.46 3.78 -5.32
C ILE A 236 1.17 4.94 -4.36
N LYS A 237 -0.10 5.17 -4.05
CA LYS A 237 -0.52 5.95 -2.87
C LYS A 237 -1.57 5.17 -2.12
N VAL A 238 -1.49 5.10 -0.79
CA VAL A 238 -2.43 4.31 0.02
C VAL A 238 -3.15 5.19 1.03
N LYS A 239 -4.48 5.24 0.91
CA LYS A 239 -5.34 5.86 1.92
C LYS A 239 -6.03 4.78 2.74
N VAL A 240 -5.84 4.80 4.06
CA VAL A 240 -6.63 3.95 4.96
C VAL A 240 -8.05 4.52 5.05
N LEU A 241 -9.05 3.65 4.82
CA LEU A 241 -10.46 4.00 4.91
C LEU A 241 -10.97 3.72 6.33
N LYS A 242 -11.90 4.56 6.80
CA LYS A 242 -12.51 4.44 8.13
C LYS A 242 -13.57 3.36 8.15
#